data_AF-A0A242NL88-F1
#
_entry.id   AF-A0A242NL88-F1
#
_cell.length_a   1.000
_cell.length_b   1.000
_cell.length_c   1.000
_cell.angle_alpha   90.00
_cell.angle_beta   90.00
_cell.angle_gamma   90.00
#
_symmetry.space_group_name_H-M   'P 1'
#
loop_
_entity.id
_entity.type
_entity.pdbx_description
1 polymer ?
#
loop_
_entity_poly.entity_id
_entity_poly.type
_entity_poly.pdbx_seq_one_letter_code
_entity_poly.pdbx_strand_id
1 'polypeptide(L)'
;MKKVAIIISSPPHGNAKGREALDIALAASAINHISVFFVDDGVFHLLPNQFPEHILMRDYIATFNMLELYDIEDVYVCESSLNTKNLAKVEHNIACKVINKQTLNQLLNIQEVILTF
;
A
#
# COMPACT_ATOMS: atom_id res chain seq x y z
N MET A 1 19.44 -9.18 5.96
CA MET A 1 18.37 -8.21 5.64
C MET A 1 17.06 -8.92 5.88
N LYS A 2 16.10 -8.30 6.57
CA LYS A 2 14.82 -8.95 6.87
C LYS A 2 13.80 -8.74 5.76
N LYS A 3 12.86 -9.66 5.62
CA LYS A 3 11.62 -9.44 4.85
C LYS A 3 10.57 -8.78 5.73
N VAL A 4 10.18 -7.55 5.37
CA VAL A 4 9.24 -6.74 6.14
C VAL A 4 8.00 -6.44 5.29
N ALA A 5 6.83 -6.83 5.79
CA ALA A 5 5.56 -6.43 5.21
C ALA A 5 5.05 -5.15 5.86
N ILE A 6 4.67 -4.19 5.02
CA ILE A 6 3.91 -2.99 5.38
C ILE A 6 2.47 -3.22 4.92
N ILE A 7 1.55 -3.42 5.85
CA ILE A 7 0.13 -3.58 5.57
C ILE A 7 -0.58 -2.24 5.79
N ILE A 8 -1.22 -1.74 4.75
CA ILE A 8 -2.07 -0.55 4.79
C ILE A 8 -3.51 -1.02 4.69
N SER A 9 -4.29 -0.86 5.78
CA SER A 9 -5.69 -1.32 5.87
C SER A 9 -6.71 -0.20 6.08
N SER A 10 -6.24 1.00 6.44
CA SER A 10 -7.08 2.20 6.62
C SER A 10 -7.21 3.00 5.30
N PRO A 11 -8.31 3.74 5.08
CA PRO A 11 -8.44 4.62 3.91
C PRO A 11 -7.46 5.81 3.98
N PRO A 12 -7.14 6.45 2.84
CA PRO A 12 -6.31 7.65 2.84
C PRO A 12 -7.03 8.84 3.47
N HIS A 13 -6.26 9.85 3.86
CA HIS A 13 -6.68 11.19 4.34
C HIS A 13 -7.45 11.27 5.67
N GLY A 14 -8.17 10.22 6.09
CA GLY A 14 -8.92 10.22 7.35
C GLY A 14 -8.03 10.23 8.61
N ASN A 15 -6.77 9.81 8.47
CA ASN A 15 -5.74 9.88 9.49
C ASN A 15 -4.34 9.82 8.82
N ALA A 16 -3.27 9.91 9.62
CA ALA A 16 -1.91 9.93 9.13
C ALA A 16 -1.31 8.54 8.81
N LYS A 17 -2.01 7.44 9.08
CA LYS A 17 -1.41 6.10 9.06
C LYS A 17 -0.90 5.68 7.69
N GLY A 18 -1.65 5.96 6.62
CA GLY A 18 -1.20 5.66 5.25
C GLY A 18 0.08 6.41 4.88
N ARG A 19 0.21 7.67 5.32
CA ARG A 19 1.41 8.48 5.13
C ARG A 19 2.59 7.91 5.93
N GLU A 20 2.37 7.58 7.19
CA GLU A 20 3.40 7.01 8.07
C GLU A 20 3.87 5.63 7.57
N ALA A 21 2.95 4.81 7.04
CA ALA A 21 3.27 3.54 6.41
C ALA A 21 4.20 3.73 5.21
N LEU A 22 3.92 4.72 4.36
CA LEU A 22 4.76 5.07 3.21
C LEU A 22 6.14 5.57 3.67
N ASP A 23 6.19 6.50 4.63
CA ASP A 23 7.44 7.04 5.17
C ASP A 23 8.32 5.90 5.74
N ILE A 24 7.71 4.94 6.44
CA ILE A 24 8.42 3.75 6.98
C ILE A 24 8.86 2.80 5.86
N ALA A 25 8.03 2.55 4.84
CA ALA A 25 8.38 1.70 3.71
C ALA A 25 9.64 2.24 2.99
N LEU A 26 9.67 3.54 2.70
CA LEU A 26 10.79 4.21 2.03
C LEU A 26 12.05 4.25 2.90
N ALA A 27 11.91 4.50 4.20
CA ALA A 27 13.07 4.54 5.10
C ALA A 27 13.64 3.13 5.35
N ALA A 28 12.79 2.13 5.52
CA ALA A 28 13.19 0.77 5.84
C ALA A 28 13.77 0.02 4.63
N SER A 29 13.42 0.40 3.39
CA SER A 29 13.96 -0.22 2.17
C SER A 29 15.46 -0.03 2.01
N ALA A 30 16.04 0.99 2.66
CA ALA A 30 17.49 1.19 2.68
C ALA A 30 18.28 0.02 3.29
N ILE A 31 17.65 -0.81 4.14
CA ILE A 31 18.33 -1.89 4.88
C ILE A 31 17.58 -3.23 4.88
N ASN A 32 16.30 -3.23 4.48
CA ASN A 32 15.43 -4.40 4.48
C ASN A 32 14.75 -4.59 3.12
N HIS A 33 14.28 -5.80 2.86
CA HIS A 33 13.42 -6.07 1.73
C HIS A 33 11.97 -5.76 2.12
N ILE A 34 11.34 -4.85 1.40
CA ILE A 34 10.01 -4.32 1.73
C ILE A 34 8.98 -4.89 0.76
N SER A 35 7.88 -5.39 1.31
CA SER A 35 6.66 -5.69 0.55
C SER A 35 5.53 -4.82 1.09
N VAL A 36 4.77 -4.17 0.21
CA VAL A 36 3.64 -3.30 0.59
C VAL A 36 2.34 -3.99 0.21
N PHE A 37 1.38 -4.04 1.14
CA PHE A 37 0.09 -4.69 0.94
C PHE A 37 -1.05 -3.70 1.20
N PHE A 38 -1.88 -3.46 0.19
CA PHE A 38 -3.14 -2.74 0.33
C PHE A 38 -4.28 -3.74 0.56
N VAL A 39 -4.88 -3.68 1.74
CA VAL A 39 -5.98 -4.56 2.16
C VAL A 39 -7.15 -3.72 2.71
N ASP A 40 -8.32 -4.32 2.87
CA ASP A 40 -9.53 -3.68 3.39
C ASP A 40 -9.82 -2.31 2.75
N ASP A 41 -9.82 -1.22 3.53
CA ASP A 41 -10.03 0.14 3.02
C ASP A 41 -8.72 0.79 2.53
N GLY A 42 -7.58 0.16 2.75
CA GLY A 42 -6.29 0.58 2.21
C GLY A 42 -6.29 0.70 0.69
N VAL A 43 -7.12 -0.10 -0.01
CA VAL A 43 -7.25 -0.05 -1.48
C VAL A 43 -7.68 1.32 -2.01
N PHE A 44 -8.29 2.18 -1.20
CA PHE A 44 -8.65 3.54 -1.61
C PHE A 44 -7.42 4.43 -1.90
N HIS A 45 -6.22 4.08 -1.42
CA HIS A 45 -4.99 4.76 -1.78
C HIS A 45 -4.66 4.68 -3.27
N LEU A 46 -5.16 3.64 -3.95
CA LEU A 46 -4.84 3.34 -5.35
C LEU A 46 -5.67 4.14 -6.35
N LEU A 47 -6.68 4.88 -5.87
CA LEU A 47 -7.54 5.66 -6.75
C LEU A 47 -6.77 6.84 -7.37
N PRO A 48 -6.93 7.09 -8.68
CA PRO A 48 -6.37 8.26 -9.33
C PRO A 48 -7.17 9.53 -8.96
N ASN A 49 -6.62 10.69 -9.27
CA ASN A 49 -7.30 11.99 -9.16
C ASN A 49 -7.81 12.32 -7.74
N GLN A 50 -6.98 12.06 -6.72
CA GLN A 50 -7.26 12.49 -5.35
C GLN A 50 -6.77 13.93 -5.15
N PHE A 51 -7.60 14.76 -4.50
CA PHE A 51 -7.34 16.19 -4.25
C PHE A 51 -7.44 16.51 -2.74
N PRO A 52 -6.52 16.00 -1.91
CA PRO A 52 -6.58 16.16 -0.45
C PRO A 52 -6.38 17.61 0.02
N GLU A 53 -5.89 18.50 -0.82
CA GLU A 53 -5.80 19.95 -0.55
C GLU A 53 -7.17 20.58 -0.27
N HIS A 54 -8.25 20.02 -0.83
CA HIS A 54 -9.62 20.48 -0.55
C HIS A 54 -10.04 20.26 0.91
N ILE A 55 -9.35 19.38 1.62
CA ILE A 55 -9.54 19.11 3.06
C ILE A 55 -8.31 19.50 3.89
N LEU A 56 -7.46 20.38 3.35
CA LEU A 56 -6.25 20.90 4.01
C LEU A 56 -5.21 19.83 4.37
N MET A 57 -5.26 18.68 3.70
CA MET A 57 -4.32 17.58 3.90
C MET A 57 -3.20 17.61 2.86
N ARG A 58 -2.01 17.15 3.26
CA ARG A 58 -0.90 16.95 2.33
C ARG A 58 -1.24 15.84 1.33
N ASP A 59 -1.00 16.09 0.05
CA ASP A 59 -1.04 15.03 -0.97
C ASP A 59 0.17 14.11 -0.86
N TYR A 60 0.04 13.05 -0.07
CA TYR A 60 1.03 11.98 0.01
C TYR A 60 0.74 10.84 -0.99
N ILE A 61 -0.39 10.87 -1.69
CA ILE A 61 -0.76 9.82 -2.66
C ILE A 61 0.21 9.82 -3.82
N ALA A 62 0.54 11.02 -4.34
CA ALA A 62 1.56 11.19 -5.37
C ALA A 62 2.94 10.62 -4.97
N THR A 63 3.21 10.53 -3.66
CA THR A 63 4.51 10.05 -3.13
C THR A 63 4.63 8.52 -3.24
N PHE A 64 3.53 7.76 -3.40
CA PHE A 64 3.62 6.31 -3.61
C PHE A 64 4.36 5.93 -4.92
N ASN A 65 4.47 6.84 -5.89
CA ASN A 65 5.32 6.62 -7.07
C ASN A 65 6.81 6.47 -6.72
N MET A 66 7.23 6.92 -5.54
CA MET A 66 8.60 6.72 -5.06
C MET A 66 8.91 5.26 -4.72
N LEU A 67 7.90 4.40 -4.54
CA LEU A 67 8.14 2.98 -4.26
C LEU A 67 8.99 2.33 -5.36
N GLU A 68 8.68 2.59 -6.62
CA GLU A 68 9.44 2.09 -7.77
C GLU A 68 10.87 2.66 -7.79
N LEU A 69 11.05 3.95 -7.49
CA LEU A 69 12.36 4.60 -7.43
C LEU A 69 13.25 4.10 -6.29
N TYR A 70 12.66 3.44 -5.30
CA TYR A 70 13.35 2.86 -4.14
C TYR A 70 13.46 1.32 -4.26
N ASP A 71 13.28 0.77 -5.47
CA ASP A 71 13.30 -0.67 -5.76
C ASP A 71 12.30 -1.50 -4.93
N ILE A 72 11.19 -0.88 -4.50
CA ILE A 72 10.08 -1.55 -3.80
C ILE A 72 9.07 -2.05 -4.84
N GLU A 73 9.38 -3.19 -5.47
CA GLU A 73 8.55 -3.79 -6.52
C GLU A 73 7.45 -4.73 -6.00
N ASP A 74 7.56 -5.15 -4.75
CA ASP A 74 6.64 -6.08 -4.09
C ASP A 74 5.43 -5.33 -3.52
N VAL A 75 4.66 -4.73 -4.43
CA VAL A 75 3.44 -3.99 -4.11
C VAL A 75 2.21 -4.81 -4.50
N TYR A 76 1.39 -5.14 -3.51
CA TYR A 76 0.29 -6.08 -3.63
C TYR A 76 -1.04 -5.47 -3.21
N VAL A 77 -2.12 -5.90 -3.87
CA VAL A 77 -3.48 -5.43 -3.60
C VAL A 77 -4.40 -6.62 -3.41
N CYS A 78 -5.18 -6.61 -2.33
CA CYS A 78 -6.14 -7.67 -2.04
C CYS A 78 -7.34 -7.60 -3.00
N GLU A 79 -7.49 -8.63 -3.83
CA GLU A 79 -8.59 -8.77 -4.80
C GLU A 79 -9.98 -8.69 -4.13
N SER A 80 -10.18 -9.38 -3.00
CA SER A 80 -11.46 -9.34 -2.30
C SER A 80 -11.76 -7.95 -1.73
N SER A 81 -10.74 -7.18 -1.35
CA SER A 81 -10.90 -5.80 -0.89
C SER A 81 -11.29 -4.89 -2.05
N LEU A 82 -10.70 -5.04 -3.23
CA LEU A 82 -11.17 -4.32 -4.42
C LEU A 82 -12.63 -4.66 -4.76
N ASN A 83 -12.98 -5.95 -4.77
CA ASN A 83 -14.32 -6.41 -5.12
C ASN A 83 -15.39 -5.89 -4.16
N THR A 84 -15.15 -5.97 -2.85
CA THR A 84 -16.12 -5.50 -1.83
C THR A 84 -16.37 -3.99 -1.86
N LYS A 85 -15.44 -3.22 -2.44
CA LYS A 85 -15.54 -1.75 -2.58
C LYS A 85 -15.92 -1.34 -4.02
N ASN A 86 -16.21 -2.30 -4.90
CA ASN A 86 -16.52 -2.09 -6.32
C ASN A 86 -15.39 -1.41 -7.12
N LEU A 87 -14.13 -1.67 -6.77
CA LEU A 87 -12.94 -1.05 -7.37
C LEU A 87 -12.17 -1.95 -8.33
N ALA A 88 -12.63 -3.19 -8.58
CA ALA A 88 -11.88 -4.18 -9.36
C ALA A 88 -11.56 -3.80 -10.82
N LYS A 89 -12.26 -2.79 -11.36
CA LYS A 89 -12.06 -2.28 -12.74
C LYS A 89 -11.44 -0.88 -12.76
N VAL A 90 -11.07 -0.34 -11.61
CA VAL A 90 -10.48 0.99 -11.52
C VAL A 90 -9.00 0.90 -11.82
N GLU A 91 -8.49 1.81 -12.65
CA GLU A 91 -7.06 1.93 -12.88
C GLU A 91 -6.36 2.38 -11.61
N HIS A 92 -5.23 1.74 -11.29
CA HIS A 92 -4.44 2.10 -10.11
C HIS A 92 -3.46 3.22 -10.44
N ASN A 93 -3.27 4.13 -9.50
CA ASN A 93 -2.32 5.25 -9.62
C ASN A 93 -0.83 4.86 -9.47
N ILE A 94 -0.55 3.61 -9.08
CA ILE A 94 0.81 3.04 -8.95
C ILE A 94 0.85 1.61 -9.50
N ALA A 95 2.05 1.17 -9.87
CA ALA A 95 2.29 -0.22 -10.25
C ALA A 95 2.07 -1.15 -9.06
N CYS A 96 1.17 -2.13 -9.21
CA CYS A 96 0.88 -3.10 -8.17
C CYS A 96 0.26 -4.39 -8.74
N LYS A 97 0.37 -5.48 -7.98
CA LYS A 97 -0.13 -6.80 -8.34
C LYS A 97 -1.40 -7.11 -7.56
N VAL A 98 -2.52 -7.28 -8.26
CA VAL A 98 -3.76 -7.77 -7.63
C VAL A 98 -3.59 -9.25 -7.32
N ILE A 99 -3.80 -9.63 -6.05
CA ILE A 99 -3.62 -10.98 -5.55
C ILE A 99 -4.85 -11.48 -4.80
N ASN A 100 -5.13 -12.77 -4.93
CA ASN A 100 -6.21 -13.41 -4.18
C ASN A 100 -5.80 -13.67 -2.71
N LYS A 101 -6.77 -14.07 -1.90
CA LYS A 101 -6.57 -14.34 -0.46
C LYS A 101 -5.54 -15.44 -0.18
N GLN A 102 -5.47 -16.47 -1.02
CA GLN A 102 -4.51 -17.56 -0.83
C GLN A 102 -3.08 -17.06 -1.03
N THR A 103 -2.82 -16.33 -2.11
CA THR A 103 -1.52 -15.72 -2.40
C THR A 103 -1.14 -14.69 -1.35
N LEU A 104 -2.09 -13.86 -0.87
CA LEU A 104 -1.86 -12.93 0.23
C LEU A 104 -1.34 -13.65 1.49
N ASN A 105 -2.01 -14.71 1.91
CA ASN A 105 -1.59 -15.48 3.09
C ASN A 105 -0.20 -16.12 2.90
N GLN A 106 0.08 -16.64 1.71
CA GLN A 106 1.40 -17.21 1.38
C GLN A 106 2.52 -16.16 1.45
N LEU A 107 2.27 -14.98 0.88
CA LEU A 107 3.23 -13.87 0.87
C LEU A 107 3.43 -13.26 2.25
N LEU A 108 2.42 -13.22 3.11
CA LEU A 108 2.56 -12.76 4.49
C LEU A 108 3.29 -13.78 5.37
N ASN A 109 3.09 -15.09 5.14
CA ASN A 109 3.73 -16.14 5.94
C ASN A 109 5.27 -16.23 5.75
N ILE A 110 5.80 -15.67 4.66
CA ILE A 110 7.26 -15.62 4.41
C ILE A 110 7.92 -14.36 4.99
N GLN A 111 7.15 -13.47 5.61
CA GLN A 111 7.64 -12.21 6.17
C GLN A 111 8.14 -12.46 7.59
N GLU A 112 9.25 -11.84 7.94
CA GLU A 112 9.82 -11.95 9.29
C GLU A 112 9.24 -10.89 10.22
N VAL A 113 8.79 -9.76 9.67
CA VAL A 113 8.18 -8.65 10.39
C VAL A 113 6.95 -8.18 9.61
N ILE A 114 5.86 -7.93 10.32
CA ILE A 114 4.64 -7.36 9.78
C ILE A 114 4.33 -6.09 10.57
N LEU A 115 4.24 -4.96 9.86
CA LEU A 115 3.82 -3.68 10.41
C LEU A 115 2.48 -3.31 9.77
N THR A 116 1.47 -3.01 10.59
CA THR A 116 0.10 -2.76 10.14
C THR A 116 -0.34 -1.35 10.48
N PHE A 117 -0.96 -0.68 9.51
CA PHE A 117 -1.40 0.71 9.55
C PHE A 117 -2.89 0.83 9.19
#